data_AF-A0A7R9YXV5-F1
#
_entry.id   AF-A0A7R9YXV5-F1
#
_cell.length_a   1.000
_cell.length_b   1.000
_cell.length_c   1.000
_cell.angle_alpha   90.00
_cell.angle_beta   90.00
_cell.angle_gamma   90.00
#
_symmetry.space_group_name_H-M   'P 1'
#
loop_
_entity.id
_entity.type
_entity.pdbx_description
1 polymer ?
#
loop_
_entity_poly.entity_id
_entity_poly.type
_entity_poly.pdbx_seq_one_letter_code
_entity_poly.pdbx_strand_id
1 'polypeptide(L)'
;KWSRRLEELRAFRSVHGNCLVPHTYPRNPQLARWVKRQRRQYKLLKEGKVSTMTAERVALLDEAGFVWDSHEASWREKIVELRRYRVRHGNCLVPSNYRPDPSLAVWVKCQRRQYKLYQEGKPSAMNDERIRELEGEGFCWEVRGLASSAVGSALGGTNESTMTPPPHLLVASTEIDKVVRI
;
A
#
# COMPACT_ATOMS: atom_id res chain seq x y z
N LYS A 1 8.91 30.75 -13.57
CA LYS A 1 9.36 29.32 -13.64
C LYS A 1 8.52 28.37 -12.78
N TRP A 2 8.13 28.72 -11.54
CA TRP A 2 7.30 27.86 -10.69
C TRP A 2 5.83 27.84 -11.13
N SER A 3 5.22 29.00 -11.40
CA SER A 3 3.82 29.11 -11.86
C SER A 3 3.54 28.33 -13.14
N ARG A 4 4.41 28.44 -14.15
CA ARG A 4 4.35 27.61 -15.36
C ARG A 4 4.31 26.10 -15.08
N ARG A 5 5.06 25.61 -14.08
CA ARG A 5 5.04 24.17 -13.72
C ARG A 5 3.77 23.77 -13.01
N LEU A 6 3.21 24.67 -12.20
CA LEU A 6 1.89 24.47 -11.58
C LEU A 6 0.79 24.40 -12.66
N GLU A 7 0.84 25.25 -13.68
CA GLU A 7 -0.07 25.18 -14.83
C GLU A 7 0.10 23.87 -15.61
N GLU A 8 1.33 23.44 -15.88
CA GLU A 8 1.60 22.14 -16.52
C GLU A 8 1.09 20.96 -15.68
N LEU A 9 1.14 21.05 -14.35
CA LEU A 9 0.55 20.05 -13.44
C LEU A 9 -0.99 20.06 -13.53
N ARG A 10 -1.62 21.23 -13.53
CA ARG A 10 -3.08 21.35 -13.70
C ARG A 10 -3.53 20.78 -15.06
N ALA A 11 -2.78 21.04 -16.12
CA ALA A 11 -3.01 20.45 -17.43
C ALA A 11 -2.84 18.92 -17.42
N PHE A 12 -1.81 18.40 -16.73
CA PHE A 12 -1.64 16.96 -16.53
C PHE A 12 -2.87 16.36 -15.85
N ARG A 13 -3.35 16.96 -14.75
CA ARG A 13 -4.56 16.50 -14.05
C ARG A 13 -5.79 16.52 -14.93
N SER A 14 -5.98 17.55 -15.76
CA SER A 14 -7.12 17.63 -16.68
C SER A 14 -7.15 16.47 -17.68
N VAL A 15 -5.98 15.95 -18.08
CA VAL A 15 -5.88 14.85 -19.05
C VAL A 15 -5.95 13.48 -18.37
N HIS A 16 -5.32 13.34 -17.21
CA HIS A 16 -5.13 12.05 -16.54
C HIS A 16 -6.10 11.80 -15.38
N GLY A 17 -6.87 12.81 -14.97
CA GLY A 17 -7.78 12.77 -13.81
C GLY A 17 -7.08 12.85 -12.46
N ASN A 18 -5.74 12.75 -12.40
CA ASN A 18 -4.95 12.79 -11.17
C ASN A 18 -3.63 13.56 -11.36
N CYS A 19 -2.92 13.81 -10.24
CA CYS A 19 -1.60 14.45 -10.23
C CYS A 19 -0.44 13.44 -10.03
N LEU A 20 -0.65 12.16 -10.38
CA LEU A 20 0.37 11.11 -10.28
C LEU A 20 1.31 11.14 -11.48
N VAL A 21 2.05 12.24 -11.63
CA VAL A 21 3.04 12.38 -12.70
C VAL A 21 4.08 11.27 -12.58
N PRO A 22 4.28 10.45 -13.63
CA PRO A 22 5.26 9.37 -13.63
C PRO A 22 6.68 9.89 -13.34
N HIS A 23 7.49 9.07 -12.66
CA HIS A 23 8.90 9.41 -12.38
C HIS A 23 9.68 9.70 -13.68
N THR A 24 9.39 8.92 -14.71
CA THR A 24 9.85 9.15 -16.08
C THR A 24 8.64 9.57 -16.91
N TYR A 25 8.52 10.87 -17.21
CA TYR A 25 7.47 11.40 -18.08
C TYR A 25 8.10 11.98 -19.35
N PRO A 26 8.30 11.17 -20.42
CA PRO A 26 9.03 11.59 -21.61
C PRO A 26 8.42 12.81 -22.31
N ARG A 27 7.09 12.94 -22.26
CA ARG A 27 6.36 14.08 -22.84
C ARG A 27 6.71 15.41 -22.17
N ASN A 28 7.01 15.41 -20.87
CA ASN A 28 7.49 16.58 -20.15
C ASN A 28 8.43 16.19 -18.99
N PRO A 29 9.72 15.92 -19.27
CA PRO A 29 10.68 15.48 -18.26
C PRO A 29 10.99 16.57 -17.23
N GLN A 30 10.69 17.82 -17.55
CA GLN A 30 10.90 18.96 -16.66
C GLN A 30 9.83 18.99 -15.57
N LEU A 31 8.58 18.67 -15.91
CA LEU A 31 7.49 18.51 -14.95
C LEU A 31 7.79 17.37 -13.97
N ALA A 32 8.17 16.18 -14.45
CA ALA A 32 8.50 15.05 -13.57
C ALA A 32 9.60 15.40 -12.54
N ARG A 33 10.67 16.06 -12.97
CA ARG A 33 11.73 16.56 -12.07
C ARG A 33 11.21 17.60 -11.09
N TRP A 34 10.36 18.51 -11.54
CA TRP A 34 9.78 19.55 -10.69
C TRP A 34 8.87 18.95 -9.61
N VAL A 35 8.02 17.99 -9.95
CA VAL A 35 7.14 17.24 -9.03
C VAL A 35 7.97 16.51 -7.97
N LYS A 36 9.01 15.76 -8.39
CA LYS A 36 9.94 15.09 -7.47
C LYS A 36 10.58 16.09 -6.50
N ARG A 37 10.97 17.26 -7.00
CA ARG A 37 11.52 18.33 -6.16
C ARG A 37 10.47 18.87 -5.18
N GLN A 38 9.21 19.05 -5.57
CA GLN A 38 8.17 19.55 -4.65
C GLN A 38 7.94 18.57 -3.50
N ARG A 39 7.83 17.26 -3.79
CA ARG A 39 7.71 16.21 -2.75
C ARG A 39 8.88 16.23 -1.77
N ARG A 40 10.12 16.35 -2.27
CA ARG A 40 11.32 16.47 -1.42
C ARG A 40 11.28 17.71 -0.53
N GLN A 41 10.92 18.87 -1.09
CA GLN A 41 10.89 20.13 -0.34
C GLN A 41 9.78 20.12 0.72
N TYR A 42 8.64 19.52 0.44
CA TYR A 42 7.57 19.34 1.43
C TYR A 42 7.98 18.38 2.56
N LYS A 43 8.65 17.27 2.23
CA LYS A 43 9.21 16.38 3.26
C LYS A 43 10.20 17.12 4.17
N LEU A 44 11.11 17.91 3.61
CA LEU A 44 12.03 18.73 4.40
C LEU A 44 11.28 19.72 5.31
N LEU A 45 10.23 20.38 4.79
CA LEU A 45 9.38 21.29 5.56
C LEU A 45 8.72 20.56 6.74
N LYS A 46 8.16 19.36 6.52
CA LYS A 46 7.52 18.54 7.57
C LYS A 46 8.51 18.06 8.63
N GLU A 47 9.77 17.83 8.25
CA GLU A 47 10.85 17.46 9.15
C GLU A 47 11.48 18.68 9.87
N GLY A 48 10.96 19.89 9.67
CA GLY A 48 11.54 21.12 10.24
C GLY A 48 12.90 21.51 9.66
N LYS A 49 13.28 20.93 8.52
CA LYS A 49 14.56 21.20 7.83
C LYS A 49 14.42 22.36 6.86
N VAL A 50 15.56 22.94 6.48
CA VAL A 50 15.62 24.02 5.49
C VAL A 50 14.93 23.59 4.19
N SER A 51 13.90 24.33 3.83
CA SER A 51 13.06 24.07 2.67
C SER A 51 12.74 25.36 1.93
N THR A 52 12.63 25.25 0.61
CA THR A 52 12.13 26.31 -0.28
C THR A 52 10.60 26.27 -0.44
N MET A 53 9.93 25.36 0.28
CA MET A 53 8.49 25.23 0.29
C MET A 53 7.89 26.26 1.24
N THR A 54 7.05 27.16 0.70
CA THR A 54 6.30 28.15 1.49
C THR A 54 4.87 27.65 1.71
N ALA A 55 4.19 28.18 2.74
CA ALA A 55 2.79 27.85 3.00
C ALA A 55 1.88 28.14 1.78
N GLU A 56 2.11 29.25 1.09
CA GLU A 56 1.42 29.61 -0.15
C GLU A 56 1.61 28.55 -1.25
N ARG A 57 2.84 28.06 -1.45
CA ARG A 57 3.11 27.01 -2.45
C ARG A 57 2.43 25.69 -2.09
N VAL A 58 2.36 25.36 -0.81
CA VAL A 58 1.62 24.18 -0.33
C VAL A 58 0.14 24.34 -0.67
N ALA A 59 -0.47 25.46 -0.30
CA ALA A 59 -1.88 25.74 -0.58
C ALA A 59 -2.22 25.65 -2.08
N LEU A 60 -1.39 26.25 -2.94
CA LEU A 60 -1.56 26.19 -4.40
C LEU A 60 -1.42 24.77 -4.97
N LEU A 61 -0.53 23.96 -4.39
CA LEU A 61 -0.35 22.56 -4.79
C LEU A 61 -1.52 21.70 -4.30
N ASP A 62 -2.00 21.91 -3.08
CA ASP A 62 -3.16 21.24 -2.51
C ASP A 62 -4.42 21.53 -3.33
N GLU A 63 -4.66 22.80 -3.68
CA GLU A 63 -5.75 23.24 -4.55
C GLU A 63 -5.67 22.59 -5.94
N ALA A 64 -4.46 22.45 -6.49
CA ALA A 64 -4.25 21.75 -7.75
C ALA A 64 -4.51 20.23 -7.64
N GLY A 65 -4.68 19.68 -6.43
CA GLY A 65 -4.84 18.25 -6.16
C GLY A 65 -3.51 17.50 -6.18
N PHE A 66 -2.42 18.14 -5.78
CA PHE A 66 -1.09 17.55 -5.80
C PHE A 66 -0.97 16.39 -4.82
N VAL A 67 -0.42 15.27 -5.29
CA VAL A 67 -0.17 14.09 -4.46
C VAL A 67 1.24 14.17 -3.88
N TRP A 68 1.32 14.48 -2.58
CA TRP A 68 2.56 14.57 -1.83
C TRP A 68 3.24 13.22 -1.62
N ASP A 69 2.46 12.19 -1.30
CA ASP A 69 2.93 10.81 -1.17
C ASP A 69 2.36 9.93 -2.29
N SER A 70 3.18 9.73 -3.33
CA SER A 70 2.81 8.88 -4.46
C SER A 70 2.78 7.39 -4.12
N HIS A 71 3.54 6.96 -3.11
CA HIS A 71 3.52 5.55 -2.71
C HIS A 71 2.19 5.24 -2.03
N GLU A 72 1.76 6.15 -1.16
CA GLU A 72 0.48 6.03 -0.47
C GLU A 72 -0.71 6.11 -1.42
N ALA A 73 -0.70 7.04 -2.37
CA ALA A 73 -1.76 7.12 -3.38
C ALA A 73 -1.82 5.86 -4.26
N SER A 74 -0.66 5.35 -4.70
CA SER A 74 -0.61 4.11 -5.48
C SER A 74 -1.07 2.89 -4.66
N TRP A 75 -0.78 2.84 -3.37
CA TRP A 75 -1.28 1.82 -2.47
C TRP A 75 -2.82 1.84 -2.40
N ARG A 76 -3.42 3.00 -2.16
CA ARG A 76 -4.90 3.15 -2.14
C ARG A 76 -5.55 2.75 -3.45
N GLU A 77 -4.97 3.14 -4.59
CA GLU A 77 -5.46 2.71 -5.92
C GLU A 77 -5.44 1.18 -6.05
N LYS A 78 -4.37 0.52 -5.58
CA LYS A 78 -4.26 -0.95 -5.62
C LYS A 78 -5.23 -1.65 -4.67
N ILE A 79 -5.51 -1.07 -3.51
CA ILE A 79 -6.56 -1.58 -2.61
C ILE A 79 -7.93 -1.50 -3.30
N VAL A 80 -8.23 -0.39 -4.00
CA VAL A 80 -9.49 -0.27 -4.77
C VAL A 80 -9.57 -1.31 -5.89
N GLU A 81 -8.48 -1.53 -6.63
CA GLU A 81 -8.41 -2.57 -7.66
C GLU A 81 -8.60 -3.98 -7.08
N LEU A 82 -7.97 -4.27 -5.94
CA LEU A 82 -8.13 -5.54 -5.22
C LEU A 82 -9.58 -5.74 -4.77
N ARG A 83 -10.22 -4.70 -4.22
CA ARG A 83 -11.63 -4.74 -3.84
C ARG A 83 -12.53 -5.02 -5.05
N ARG A 84 -12.28 -4.38 -6.19
CA ARG A 84 -12.99 -4.66 -7.45
C ARG A 84 -12.79 -6.11 -7.91
N TYR A 85 -11.59 -6.64 -7.78
CA TYR A 85 -11.32 -8.05 -8.05
C TYR A 85 -12.16 -8.94 -7.14
N ARG A 86 -12.19 -8.67 -5.83
CA ARG A 86 -12.99 -9.43 -4.86
C ARG A 86 -14.48 -9.40 -5.18
N VAL A 87 -15.03 -8.24 -5.51
CA VAL A 87 -16.45 -8.13 -5.91
C VAL A 87 -16.77 -9.01 -7.12
N ARG A 88 -15.83 -9.12 -8.08
CA ARG A 88 -16.01 -9.92 -9.30
C ARG A 88 -15.84 -11.42 -9.09
N HIS A 89 -14.89 -11.83 -8.24
CA HIS A 89 -14.46 -13.23 -8.11
C HIS A 89 -14.82 -13.88 -6.77
N GLY A 90 -15.37 -13.11 -5.82
CA GLY A 90 -15.73 -13.56 -4.48
C GLY A 90 -14.54 -13.72 -3.52
N ASN A 91 -13.30 -13.51 -3.98
CA ASN A 91 -12.08 -13.72 -3.19
C ASN A 91 -10.94 -12.77 -3.64
N CYS A 92 -9.84 -12.75 -2.89
CA CYS A 92 -8.63 -11.97 -3.19
C CYS A 92 -7.49 -12.85 -3.77
N LEU A 93 -7.79 -14.02 -4.32
CA LEU A 93 -6.82 -14.95 -4.90
C LEU A 93 -6.49 -14.56 -6.34
N VAL A 94 -5.84 -13.41 -6.52
CA VAL A 94 -5.42 -12.95 -7.85
C VAL A 94 -4.36 -13.89 -8.43
N PRO A 95 -4.60 -14.51 -9.61
CA PRO A 95 -3.61 -15.33 -10.30
C PRO A 95 -2.38 -14.52 -10.70
N SER A 96 -1.20 -15.16 -10.68
CA SER A 96 0.06 -14.50 -11.09
C SER A 96 0.08 -14.06 -12.56
N ASN A 97 -0.75 -14.67 -13.40
CA ASN A 97 -0.93 -14.38 -14.82
C ASN A 97 -2.30 -13.74 -15.12
N TYR A 98 -2.92 -13.05 -14.15
CA TYR A 98 -4.22 -12.40 -14.35
C TYR A 98 -4.16 -11.33 -15.45
N ARG A 99 -4.54 -11.74 -16.66
CA ARG A 99 -4.44 -10.92 -17.88
C ARG A 99 -5.31 -9.66 -17.89
N PRO A 100 -6.52 -9.63 -17.28
CA PRO A 100 -7.32 -8.40 -17.24
C PRO A 100 -6.65 -7.27 -16.48
N ASP A 101 -5.79 -7.59 -15.51
CA ASP A 101 -5.02 -6.60 -14.76
C ASP A 101 -3.65 -7.16 -14.33
N PRO A 102 -2.65 -7.12 -15.24
CA PRO A 102 -1.30 -7.59 -14.94
C PRO A 102 -0.63 -6.77 -13.83
N SER A 103 -1.02 -5.50 -13.68
CA SER A 103 -0.47 -4.58 -12.68
C SER A 103 -0.89 -5.02 -11.28
N LEU A 104 -2.17 -5.36 -11.08
CA LEU A 104 -2.67 -5.93 -9.84
C LEU A 104 -2.00 -7.29 -9.53
N ALA A 105 -1.83 -8.17 -10.51
CA ALA A 105 -1.19 -9.48 -10.32
C ALA A 105 0.25 -9.36 -9.79
N VAL A 106 1.04 -8.46 -10.39
CA VAL A 106 2.41 -8.16 -9.95
C VAL A 106 2.40 -7.56 -8.55
N TRP A 107 1.48 -6.62 -8.28
CA TRP A 107 1.38 -5.98 -6.97
C TRP A 107 1.04 -7.00 -5.86
N VAL A 108 0.06 -7.87 -6.07
CA VAL A 108 -0.31 -8.95 -5.11
C VAL A 108 0.86 -9.88 -4.85
N LYS A 109 1.60 -10.28 -5.89
CA LYS A 109 2.81 -11.10 -5.75
C LYS A 109 3.87 -10.39 -4.91
N CYS A 110 4.07 -9.09 -5.13
CA CYS A 110 4.98 -8.28 -4.33
C CYS A 110 4.54 -8.23 -2.87
N GLN A 111 3.24 -8.04 -2.57
CA GLN A 111 2.75 -8.00 -1.18
C GLN A 111 3.00 -9.31 -0.44
N ARG A 112 2.72 -10.46 -1.07
CA ARG A 112 3.03 -11.78 -0.48
C ARG A 112 4.52 -11.95 -0.18
N ARG A 113 5.40 -11.49 -1.07
CA ARG A 113 6.87 -11.50 -0.83
C ARG A 113 7.26 -10.58 0.33
N GLN A 114 6.72 -9.36 0.38
CA GLN A 114 7.03 -8.40 1.44
C GLN A 114 6.53 -8.88 2.81
N TYR A 115 5.36 -9.51 2.87
CA TYR A 115 4.85 -10.11 4.09
C TYR A 115 5.75 -11.25 4.59
N LYS A 116 6.20 -12.14 3.70
CA LYS A 116 7.17 -13.18 4.07
C LYS A 116 8.47 -12.59 4.65
N LEU A 117 9.02 -11.55 4.02
CA LEU A 117 10.21 -10.86 4.56
C LEU A 117 9.94 -10.26 5.94
N TYR A 118 8.76 -9.66 6.14
CA TYR A 118 8.34 -9.11 7.43
C TYR A 118 8.23 -10.20 8.50
N GLN A 119 7.63 -11.35 8.19
CA GLN A 119 7.55 -12.50 9.11
C GLN A 119 8.93 -13.06 9.47
N GLU A 120 9.89 -13.01 8.54
CA GLU A 120 11.28 -13.42 8.75
C GLU A 120 12.12 -12.35 9.49
N GLY A 121 11.54 -11.22 9.88
CA GLY A 121 12.26 -10.11 10.51
C GLY A 121 13.25 -9.39 9.59
N LYS A 122 13.13 -9.59 8.27
CA LYS A 122 14.00 -8.96 7.25
C LYS A 122 13.46 -7.58 6.86
N PRO A 123 14.32 -6.70 6.32
CA PRO A 123 13.87 -5.42 5.77
C PRO A 123 12.74 -5.61 4.77
N SER A 124 11.60 -5.00 5.07
CA SER A 124 10.37 -5.12 4.30
C SER A 124 9.70 -3.75 4.18
N ALA A 125 8.98 -3.55 3.07
CA ALA A 125 8.08 -2.41 2.88
C ALA A 125 6.69 -2.65 3.49
N MET A 126 6.48 -3.83 4.08
CA MET A 126 5.27 -4.18 4.82
C MET A 126 5.34 -3.60 6.24
N ASN A 127 4.19 -3.19 6.77
CA ASN A 127 4.01 -2.75 8.15
C ASN A 127 2.64 -3.18 8.65
N ASP A 128 2.39 -3.05 9.95
CA ASP A 128 1.17 -3.54 10.61
C ASP A 128 -0.11 -2.86 10.10
N GLU A 129 -0.02 -1.60 9.66
CA GLU A 129 -1.14 -0.88 9.06
C GLU A 129 -1.53 -1.47 7.70
N ARG A 130 -0.54 -1.69 6.82
CA ARG A 130 -0.73 -2.31 5.50
C ARG A 130 -1.24 -3.74 5.60
N ILE A 131 -0.77 -4.47 6.61
CA ILE A 131 -1.24 -5.84 6.88
C ILE A 131 -2.72 -5.81 7.25
N ARG A 132 -3.09 -4.99 8.24
CA ARG A 132 -4.49 -4.84 8.68
C ARG A 132 -5.41 -4.38 7.56
N GLU A 133 -4.97 -3.47 6.70
CA GLU A 133 -5.77 -3.00 5.57
C GLU A 133 -6.01 -4.12 4.54
N LEU A 134 -4.99 -4.91 4.22
CA LEU A 134 -5.12 -6.07 3.34
C LEU A 134 -6.03 -7.15 3.94
N GLU A 135 -5.87 -7.45 5.23
CA GLU A 135 -6.72 -8.41 5.94
C GLU A 135 -8.17 -7.96 6.00
N GLY A 136 -8.42 -6.65 6.18
CA GLY A 136 -9.76 -6.06 6.11
C GLY A 136 -10.44 -6.26 4.74
N GLU A 137 -9.68 -6.34 3.66
CA GLU A 137 -10.20 -6.70 2.33
C GLU A 137 -10.40 -8.21 2.14
N GLY A 138 -10.02 -9.05 3.12
CA GLY A 138 -10.03 -10.51 3.01
C GLY A 138 -8.86 -11.05 2.17
N PHE A 139 -7.72 -10.38 2.20
CA PHE A 139 -6.54 -10.78 1.44
C PHE A 139 -5.91 -12.08 1.94
N CYS A 140 -5.77 -13.06 1.05
CA CYS A 140 -5.11 -14.32 1.37
C CYS A 140 -3.59 -14.23 1.09
N TRP A 141 -2.80 -14.26 2.18
CA TRP A 141 -1.35 -14.27 2.13
C TRP A 141 -0.78 -15.56 1.51
N GLU A 142 -1.41 -16.70 1.78
CA GLU A 142 -1.00 -18.01 1.27
C GLU A 142 -1.93 -18.51 0.17
N VAL A 143 -1.36 -18.88 -0.97
CA VAL A 143 -2.10 -19.48 -2.10
C VAL A 143 -2.09 -21.00 -2.04
N ARG A 144 -1.12 -21.61 -1.32
CA ARG A 144 -0.86 -23.05 -1.37
C ARG A 144 -1.63 -23.90 -0.34
N GLY A 145 -2.53 -23.31 0.45
CA GLY A 145 -3.34 -24.06 1.43
C GLY A 145 -4.79 -24.37 1.00
N LEU A 146 -5.38 -23.61 0.09
CA LEU A 146 -6.83 -23.69 -0.19
C LEU A 146 -7.23 -24.77 -1.19
N ALA A 147 -6.29 -25.30 -1.98
CA ALA A 147 -6.58 -26.36 -2.95
C ALA A 147 -6.70 -27.76 -2.32
N SER A 148 -6.36 -27.93 -1.04
CA SER A 148 -6.39 -29.24 -0.36
C SER A 148 -7.56 -29.42 0.61
N SER A 149 -8.33 -28.37 0.93
CA SER A 149 -9.40 -28.46 1.93
C SER A 149 -10.81 -28.66 1.35
N ALA A 150 -10.94 -28.81 0.03
CA ALA A 150 -12.25 -29.05 -0.62
C ALA A 150 -12.50 -30.53 -0.99
N VAL A 151 -11.61 -31.46 -0.62
CA VAL A 151 -11.84 -32.91 -0.78
C VAL A 151 -11.37 -33.64 0.47
N GLY A 152 -12.30 -34.11 1.29
CA GLY A 152 -11.98 -35.00 2.41
C GLY A 152 -12.79 -34.72 3.67
N SER A 153 -14.07 -35.08 3.64
CA SER A 153 -14.82 -35.27 4.87
C SER A 153 -14.36 -36.57 5.55
N ALA A 154 -14.34 -36.53 6.89
CA ALA A 154 -14.22 -37.63 7.84
C ALA A 154 -12.81 -38.22 8.15
N LEU A 155 -12.54 -38.22 9.45
CA LEU A 155 -11.60 -39.02 10.26
C LEU A 155 -10.25 -38.38 10.62
N GLY A 156 -10.18 -37.96 11.90
CA GLY A 156 -9.10 -38.28 12.83
C GLY A 156 -7.69 -37.81 12.49
N GLY A 157 -7.24 -36.74 13.15
CA GLY A 157 -5.83 -36.40 13.21
C GLY A 157 -5.62 -35.00 13.76
N THR A 158 -5.28 -34.90 15.04
CA THR A 158 -4.77 -33.67 15.64
C THR A 158 -3.45 -33.30 14.97
N ASN A 159 -3.49 -32.42 13.97
CA ASN A 159 -2.31 -31.71 13.50
C ASN A 159 -2.35 -30.31 14.07
N GLU A 160 -1.72 -30.16 15.24
CA GLU A 160 -1.33 -28.87 15.79
C GLU A 160 -0.25 -28.29 14.88
N SER A 161 -0.68 -27.74 13.74
CA SER A 161 0.15 -26.83 12.97
C SER A 161 0.31 -25.57 13.81
N THR A 162 1.48 -25.42 14.41
CA THR A 162 1.94 -24.21 15.08
C THR A 162 1.94 -23.05 14.07
N MET A 163 0.77 -22.45 13.86
CA MET A 163 0.66 -21.13 13.26
C MET A 163 1.31 -20.18 14.25
N THR A 164 2.60 -19.90 14.01
CA THR A 164 3.28 -18.84 14.74
C THR A 164 2.47 -17.56 14.44
N PRO A 165 1.83 -16.96 15.46
CA PRO A 165 0.99 -15.80 15.22
C PRO A 165 1.85 -14.71 14.60
N PRO A 166 1.37 -14.02 13.56
CA PRO A 166 2.16 -13.00 12.89
C PRO A 166 2.60 -11.93 13.89
N PRO A 167 3.80 -11.35 13.73
CA PRO A 167 4.44 -10.50 14.74
C PRO A 167 3.56 -9.36 15.27
N HIS A 168 2.67 -8.82 14.44
CA HIS A 168 1.76 -7.74 14.80
C HIS A 168 0.61 -8.15 15.74
N LEU A 169 0.29 -9.45 15.84
CA LEU A 169 -0.70 -9.99 16.79
C LEU A 169 -0.10 -10.33 18.16
N LEU A 170 1.22 -10.20 18.34
CA LEU A 170 1.90 -10.44 19.62
C LEU A 170 1.75 -9.26 20.61
N VAL A 171 1.10 -8.16 20.21
CA VAL A 171 0.91 -6.97 21.06
C VAL A 171 -0.52 -6.91 21.60
N ALA A 172 -0.92 -7.92 22.37
CA ALA A 172 -2.14 -7.87 23.20
C ALA A 172 -2.17 -8.99 24.24
N SER A 173 -1.21 -9.03 25.16
CA SER A 173 -1.33 -9.81 26.42
C SER A 173 -0.32 -9.30 27.44
N THR A 174 -0.55 -8.10 27.97
CA THR A 174 0.02 -7.70 29.26
C THR A 174 -1.11 -7.22 30.16
N GLU A 175 -1.32 -8.01 31.21
CA GLU A 175 -1.88 -7.65 32.52
C GLU A 175 -3.40 -7.48 32.65
N ILE A 176 -4.09 -8.62 32.80
CA ILE A 176 -5.18 -8.74 33.78
C ILE A 176 -4.82 -9.90 34.69
N ASP A 177 -4.10 -9.61 35.77
CA ASP A 177 -4.16 -10.39 37.00
C ASP A 177 -3.36 -9.66 38.08
N LYS A 178 -4.09 -8.90 38.92
CA LYS A 178 -3.72 -8.52 40.30
C LYS A 178 -4.83 -7.66 40.92
N VAL A 179 -5.96 -8.27 41.28
CA VAL A 179 -6.75 -7.83 42.45
C VAL A 179 -7.51 -9.02 43.04
N VAL A 180 -6.83 -9.88 43.81
CA VAL A 180 -7.43 -10.64 44.92
C VAL A 180 -6.37 -10.80 46.01
N ARG A 181 -6.76 -10.52 47.26
CA ARG A 181 -5.98 -10.40 48.53
C ARG A 181 -5.39 -8.99 48.69
N ILE A 182 -5.76 -8.20 49.69
CA ILE A 182 -6.16 -8.48 51.08
C ILE A 182 -7.34 -7.58 51.46
#